data_AF-W2CGX0-F1
#
_entry.id   AF-W2CGX0-F1
#
_cell.length_a   1.000
_cell.length_b   1.000
_cell.length_c   1.000
_cell.angle_alpha   90.00
_cell.angle_beta   90.00
_cell.angle_gamma   90.00
#
_symmetry.space_group_name_H-M   'P 1'
#
loop_
_entity.id
_entity.type
_entity.pdbx_description
1 polymer ?
#
loop_
_entity_poly.entity_id
_entity_poly.type
_entity_poly.pdbx_seq_one_letter_code
_entity_poly.pdbx_strand_id
1 'polypeptide(L)'
;AVLLTHLHDDHIDEAAYEMMPKDIRFFVQDKNDRQVVMSHGFNHVEVVGDNTRVGEVSIQKAESQHGNFIMKYPAGHTTGYVFTHPQEKTLYHAGDTIWYA
;
A
#
# COMPACT_ATOMS: atom_id res chain seq x y z
N ALA A 1 6.97 9.83 -4.03
CA ALA A 1 6.82 8.70 -3.10
C ALA A 1 5.88 7.69 -3.74
N VAL A 2 5.98 6.42 -3.35
CA VAL A 2 5.15 5.32 -3.84
C VAL A 2 4.35 4.79 -2.66
N LEU A 3 3.07 4.52 -2.88
CA LEU A 3 2.18 3.91 -1.90
C LEU A 3 1.64 2.63 -2.52
N LEU A 4 1.90 1.50 -1.88
CA LEU A 4 1.63 0.18 -2.40
C LEU A 4 0.62 -0.55 -1.53
N THR A 5 -0.54 -0.90 -2.12
CA THR A 5 -1.63 -1.58 -1.41
C THR A 5 -1.28 -3.02 -1.06
N HIS A 6 -0.62 -3.74 -1.98
CA HIS A 6 -0.14 -5.11 -1.84
C HIS A 6 0.82 -5.49 -2.99
N LEU A 7 1.34 -6.71 -2.98
CA LEU A 7 2.42 -7.19 -3.88
C LEU A 7 1.95 -7.94 -5.13
N HIS A 8 0.68 -7.87 -5.54
CA HIS A 8 0.30 -8.49 -6.81
C HIS A 8 0.92 -7.74 -8.00
N ASP A 9 1.27 -8.49 -9.04
CA ASP A 9 2.05 -8.01 -10.19
C ASP A 9 1.34 -6.86 -10.93
N ASP A 10 0.02 -6.83 -10.94
CA ASP A 10 -0.77 -5.76 -11.55
C ASP A 10 -0.75 -4.44 -10.75
N HIS A 11 -0.23 -4.46 -9.52
CA HIS A 11 0.02 -3.28 -8.69
C HIS A 11 1.51 -2.91 -8.60
N ILE A 12 2.40 -3.91 -8.68
CA ILE A 12 3.85 -3.71 -8.72
C ILE A 12 4.51 -4.89 -9.45
N ASP A 13 5.06 -4.63 -10.64
CA ASP A 13 5.74 -5.65 -11.44
C ASP A 13 7.27 -5.52 -11.36
N GLU A 14 7.95 -6.48 -12.00
CA GLU A 14 9.42 -6.50 -12.09
C GLU A 14 9.97 -5.22 -12.76
N ALA A 15 9.31 -4.75 -13.81
CA ALA A 15 9.70 -3.53 -14.52
C ALA A 15 9.65 -2.30 -13.60
N ALA A 16 8.60 -2.16 -12.79
CA ALA A 16 8.47 -1.10 -11.81
C ALA A 16 9.61 -1.16 -10.78
N TYR A 17 9.96 -2.35 -10.28
CA TYR A 17 11.11 -2.51 -9.39
C TYR A 17 12.42 -2.10 -10.06
N GLU A 18 12.66 -2.47 -11.32
CA GLU A 18 13.89 -2.14 -12.05
C GLU A 18 14.02 -0.65 -12.39
N MET A 19 12.92 -0.03 -12.81
CA MET A 19 12.93 1.34 -13.34
C MET A 19 12.90 2.41 -12.26
N MET A 20 12.32 2.12 -11.08
CA MET A 20 12.19 3.14 -10.04
C MET A 20 13.52 3.44 -9.33
N PRO A 21 13.79 4.71 -8.99
CA PRO A 21 14.95 5.08 -8.18
C PRO A 21 14.94 4.36 -6.83
N LYS A 22 16.06 3.73 -6.46
CA LYS A 22 16.18 2.92 -5.23
C LYS A 22 16.12 3.74 -3.93
N ASP A 23 16.27 5.06 -4.04
CA ASP A 23 16.12 6.04 -2.98
C ASP A 23 14.71 6.63 -2.87
N ILE A 24 13.76 6.20 -3.71
CA ILE A 24 12.37 6.65 -3.60
C ILE A 24 11.75 6.15 -2.28
N ARG A 25 10.98 7.01 -1.63
CA ARG A 25 10.20 6.64 -0.44
C ARG A 25 9.02 5.77 -0.84
N PHE A 26 8.97 4.56 -0.28
CA PHE A 26 7.86 3.61 -0.36
C PHE A 26 7.07 3.57 0.94
N PHE A 27 5.76 3.46 0.81
CA PHE A 27 4.83 3.18 1.88
C PHE A 27 4.09 1.88 1.56
N VAL A 28 4.09 0.93 2.49
CA VAL A 28 3.51 -0.41 2.30
C VAL A 28 2.54 -0.78 3.43
N GLN A 29 1.69 -1.77 3.21
CA GLN A 29 0.64 -2.15 4.17
C GLN A 29 1.18 -2.78 5.47
N ASP A 30 2.25 -3.58 5.39
CA ASP A 30 2.78 -4.35 6.51
C ASP A 30 4.28 -4.68 6.38
N LYS A 31 4.80 -5.44 7.37
CA LYS A 31 6.21 -5.78 7.46
C LYS A 31 6.67 -6.79 6.40
N ASN A 32 5.78 -7.65 5.91
CA ASN A 32 6.12 -8.64 4.88
C ASN A 32 6.34 -7.91 3.55
N ASP A 33 5.41 -7.02 3.19
CA ASP A 33 5.53 -6.20 2.00
C ASP A 33 6.77 -5.32 2.05
N ARG A 34 7.07 -4.76 3.23
CA ARG A 34 8.31 -4.01 3.45
C ARG A 34 9.54 -4.85 3.13
N GLN A 35 9.59 -6.09 3.61
CA GLN A 35 10.73 -6.97 3.41
C GLN A 35 10.90 -7.34 1.92
N VAL A 36 9.80 -7.59 1.21
CA VAL A 36 9.82 -7.90 -0.23
C VAL A 36 10.34 -6.69 -1.01
N VAL A 37 9.74 -5.52 -0.84
CA VAL A 37 10.17 -4.29 -1.53
C VAL A 37 11.65 -3.98 -1.22
N MET A 38 12.11 -4.13 0.03
CA MET A 38 13.52 -3.96 0.36
C MET A 38 14.44 -4.99 -0.32
N SER A 39 13.98 -6.22 -0.53
CA SER A 39 14.76 -7.24 -1.24
C SER A 39 15.00 -6.90 -2.72
N HIS A 40 14.18 -6.02 -3.31
CA HIS A 40 14.40 -5.42 -4.63
C HIS A 40 15.33 -4.19 -4.62
N GLY A 41 16.01 -3.91 -3.49
CA GLY A 41 17.06 -2.90 -3.38
C GLY A 41 16.60 -1.51 -2.96
N PHE A 42 15.34 -1.33 -2.54
CA PHE A 42 14.82 -0.04 -2.07
C PHE A 42 15.26 0.25 -0.63
N ASN A 43 15.79 1.46 -0.39
CA ASN A 43 16.39 1.83 0.89
C ASN A 43 15.41 2.53 1.85
N HIS A 44 14.34 3.12 1.32
CA HIS A 44 13.40 3.94 2.09
C HIS A 44 11.99 3.35 2.04
N VAL A 45 11.76 2.26 2.78
CA VAL A 45 10.47 1.56 2.82
C VAL A 45 9.88 1.63 4.23
N GLU A 46 8.71 2.26 4.35
CA GLU A 46 7.99 2.53 5.59
C GLU A 46 6.65 1.78 5.61
N VAL A 47 6.27 1.18 6.74
CA VAL A 47 4.93 0.60 6.90
C VAL A 47 3.96 1.72 7.27
N VAL A 48 2.81 1.79 6.61
CA VAL A 48 1.76 2.75 6.94
C VAL A 48 1.19 2.45 8.34
N GLY A 49 1.20 3.45 9.21
CA GLY A 49 0.63 3.41 10.56
C GLY A 49 0.00 4.76 10.93
N ASP A 50 -0.28 4.95 12.22
CA ASP A 50 -1.13 6.07 12.69
C ASP A 50 -0.60 7.47 12.38
N ASN A 51 0.72 7.61 12.23
CA ASN A 51 1.40 8.89 12.02
C ASN A 51 2.05 9.03 10.63
N THR A 52 1.66 8.18 9.67
CA THR A 52 2.26 8.22 8.33
C THR A 52 1.80 9.47 7.57
N ARG A 53 2.77 10.22 7.02
CA ARG A 53 2.50 11.45 6.28
C ARG A 53 3.39 11.61 5.04
N VAL A 54 2.84 12.29 4.04
CA VAL A 54 3.58 12.82 2.89
C VAL A 54 3.35 14.34 2.87
N GLY A 55 4.37 15.10 3.29
CA GLY A 55 4.17 16.51 3.59
C GLY A 55 3.12 16.69 4.69
N GLU A 56 2.11 17.50 4.42
CA GLU A 56 1.01 17.77 5.37
C GLU A 56 -0.12 16.74 5.31
N VAL A 57 -0.16 15.90 4.26
CA VAL A 57 -1.21 14.88 4.04
C VAL A 57 -0.98 13.69 4.97
N SER A 58 -2.00 13.35 5.76
CA SER A 58 -2.01 12.15 6.60
C SER A 58 -2.53 10.96 5.81
N ILE A 59 -1.91 9.81 5.98
CA ILE A 59 -2.29 8.54 5.32
C ILE A 59 -2.60 7.52 6.40
N GLN A 60 -3.79 6.93 6.34
CA GLN A 60 -4.22 5.86 7.23
C GLN A 60 -4.64 4.64 6.43
N LYS A 61 -4.42 3.44 6.98
CA LYS A 61 -4.90 2.20 6.39
C LYS A 61 -6.41 2.09 6.53
N ALA A 62 -7.04 1.53 5.50
CA ALA A 62 -8.40 1.05 5.54
C ALA A 62 -8.39 -0.46 5.36
N GLU A 63 -9.21 -1.15 6.15
CA GLU A 63 -9.40 -2.59 6.04
C GLU A 63 -9.97 -2.95 4.65
N SER A 64 -9.55 -4.10 4.11
CA SER A 64 -10.03 -4.62 2.83
C SER A 64 -10.17 -6.14 2.86
N GLN A 65 -10.90 -6.67 1.89
CA GLN A 65 -11.01 -8.11 1.67
C GLN A 65 -10.88 -8.45 0.18
N HIS A 66 -9.79 -9.13 -0.18
CA HIS A 66 -9.49 -9.52 -1.55
C HIS A 66 -10.26 -10.80 -1.95
N GLY A 67 -11.57 -10.66 -2.17
CA GLY A 67 -12.46 -11.76 -2.54
C GLY A 67 -13.27 -12.34 -1.38
N ASN A 68 -14.05 -13.39 -1.66
CA ASN A 68 -14.92 -14.05 -0.68
C ASN A 68 -14.22 -15.27 -0.03
N PHE A 69 -14.89 -15.95 0.90
CA PHE A 69 -14.31 -17.01 1.76
C PHE A 69 -13.43 -18.04 1.03
N ILE A 70 -13.78 -18.45 -0.19
CA ILE A 70 -13.02 -19.44 -0.95
C ILE A 70 -11.71 -18.84 -1.50
N MET A 71 -11.74 -17.56 -1.90
CA MET A 71 -10.61 -16.86 -2.52
C MET A 71 -9.78 -16.04 -1.53
N LYS A 72 -10.29 -15.76 -0.33
CA LYS A 72 -9.66 -14.86 0.64
C LYS A 72 -8.24 -15.29 1.03
N TYR A 73 -8.02 -16.59 1.21
CA TYR A 73 -6.70 -17.11 1.57
C TYR A 73 -5.70 -17.05 0.41
N PRO A 74 -6.02 -17.57 -0.81
CA PRO A 74 -5.08 -17.50 -1.92
C PRO A 74 -4.88 -16.07 -2.46
N ALA A 75 -5.87 -15.18 -2.37
CA ALA A 75 -5.74 -13.79 -2.81
C ALA A 75 -4.89 -12.91 -1.87
N GLY A 76 -4.61 -13.39 -0.65
CA GLY A 76 -3.74 -12.69 0.27
C GLY A 76 -4.35 -11.44 0.91
N HIS A 77 -3.49 -10.73 1.63
CA HIS A 77 -3.84 -9.51 2.37
C HIS A 77 -3.60 -8.28 1.49
N THR A 78 -4.56 -7.37 1.51
CA THR A 78 -4.48 -6.06 0.84
C THR A 78 -4.84 -4.97 1.85
N THR A 79 -4.67 -3.71 1.46
CA THR A 79 -5.22 -2.58 2.22
C THR A 79 -5.74 -1.49 1.29
N GLY A 80 -6.75 -0.76 1.74
CA GLY A 80 -7.09 0.56 1.22
C GLY A 80 -6.35 1.67 1.98
N TYR A 81 -6.48 2.91 1.49
CA TYR A 81 -5.90 4.08 2.14
C TYR A 81 -6.87 5.26 2.20
N VAL A 82 -6.88 5.94 3.34
CA VAL A 82 -7.59 7.22 3.53
C VAL A 82 -6.57 8.33 3.63
N PHE A 83 -6.76 9.38 2.83
CA PHE A 83 -5.93 10.57 2.79
C PHE A 83 -6.70 11.74 3.37
N THR A 84 -6.10 12.44 4.33
CA THR A 84 -6.71 13.62 4.95
C THR A 84 -5.76 14.81 4.97
N HIS A 85 -6.32 16.00 4.77
CA HIS A 85 -5.62 17.27 4.87
C HIS A 85 -6.64 18.36 5.28
N PRO A 86 -6.29 19.32 6.16
CA PRO A 86 -7.27 20.29 6.69
C PRO A 86 -7.95 21.18 5.64
N GLN A 87 -7.32 21.35 4.48
CA GLN A 87 -7.76 22.25 3.41
C GLN A 87 -8.26 21.51 2.17
N GLU A 88 -8.24 20.17 2.17
CA GLU A 88 -8.68 19.35 1.04
C GLU A 88 -9.79 18.39 1.46
N LYS A 89 -10.53 17.87 0.47
CA LYS A 89 -11.49 16.79 0.75
C LYS A 89 -10.75 15.51 1.10
N THR A 90 -11.35 14.72 1.99
CA THR A 90 -10.88 13.36 2.26
C THR A 90 -10.99 12.50 1.01
N LEU A 91 -9.90 11.84 0.64
CA LEU A 91 -9.88 10.83 -0.42
C LEU A 91 -9.85 9.45 0.21
N TYR A 92 -10.73 8.56 -0.23
CA TYR A 92 -10.69 7.15 0.12
C TYR A 92 -10.34 6.33 -1.13
N HIS A 93 -9.18 5.67 -1.08
CA HIS A 93 -8.78 4.68 -2.06
C HIS A 93 -9.06 3.30 -1.47
N ALA A 94 -10.11 2.64 -1.95
CA ALA A 94 -10.54 1.35 -1.39
C ALA A 94 -9.51 0.22 -1.61
N GLY A 95 -8.66 0.35 -2.62
CA GLY A 95 -7.75 -0.72 -3.04
C GLY A 95 -8.51 -1.94 -3.55
N ASP A 96 -7.82 -3.07 -3.55
CA ASP A 96 -8.35 -4.35 -3.99
C ASP A 96 -9.24 -4.95 -2.90
N THR A 97 -10.53 -4.66 -3.00
CA THR A 97 -11.52 -5.12 -2.04
C THR A 97 -12.87 -5.35 -2.69
N ILE A 98 -13.56 -6.40 -2.25
CA ILE A 98 -14.99 -6.53 -2.47
C ILE A 98 -15.76 -5.71 -1.42
N TRP A 99 -17.09 -5.66 -1.58
CA TRP A 99 -17.96 -5.29 -0.47
C TRP A 99 -18.08 -6.45 0.52
N TYR A 100 -17.84 -6.19 1.80
CA TYR A 100 -17.91 -7.18 2.88
C TYR A 100 -18.52 -6.57 4.15
N ALA A 101 -18.91 -7.43 5.10
CA ALA A 101 -19.56 -7.06 6.35
C ALA A 101 -18.61 -7.23 7.54
#